data_AF-A0A6A5A2A6-F1
#
_entry.id   AF-A0A6A5A2A6-F1
#
_cell.length_a   1.000
_cell.length_b   1.000
_cell.length_c   1.000
_cell.angle_alpha   90.00
_cell.angle_beta   90.00
_cell.angle_gamma   90.00
#
_symmetry.space_group_name_H-M   'P 1'
#
loop_
_entity.id
_entity.type
_entity.pdbx_description
1 polymer ?
#
loop_
_entity_poly.entity_id
_entity_poly.type
_entity_poly.pdbx_seq_one_letter_code
_entity_poly.pdbx_strand_id
1 'polypeptide(L)'
;MMEQCLTSAVKRYLDQNVHATAVFLAERLVAENSSEDNLGLLADAYYRSGAGHRAISLLERHMTSNQGILSAHNRYLLALCCFEADRLSDAENVLIPSTSTRRSTGEGATKDVPNGAAGLYLLGRVHRRLHRTDQAIECFTE
;
A
#
# COMPACT_ATOMS: atom_id res chain seq x y z
N MET A 1 -12.28 -9.59 -21.91
CA MET A 1 -11.19 -10.38 -22.52
C MET A 1 -9.89 -9.57 -22.67
N MET A 2 -9.91 -8.37 -23.28
CA MET A 2 -8.69 -7.57 -23.48
C MET A 2 -8.01 -7.14 -22.17
N GLU A 3 -8.78 -6.66 -21.18
CA GLU A 3 -8.29 -6.28 -19.84
C GLU A 3 -7.56 -7.44 -19.14
N GLN A 4 -8.15 -8.64 -19.15
CA GLN A 4 -7.55 -9.81 -18.51
C GLN A 4 -6.22 -10.21 -19.16
N CYS A 5 -6.12 -10.15 -20.50
CA CYS A 5 -4.86 -10.41 -21.20
C CYS A 5 -3.77 -9.39 -20.82
N LEU A 6 -4.14 -8.11 -20.71
CA LEU A 6 -3.22 -7.05 -20.28
C LEU A 6 -2.76 -7.25 -18.83
N THR A 7 -3.68 -7.53 -17.91
CA THR A 7 -3.36 -7.82 -16.50
C THR A 7 -2.43 -9.02 -16.37
N SER A 8 -2.69 -10.10 -17.11
CA SER A 8 -1.80 -11.27 -17.14
C SER A 8 -0.42 -10.95 -17.72
N ALA A 9 -0.36 -10.13 -18.79
CA ALA A 9 0.90 -9.70 -19.37
C ALA A 9 1.72 -8.86 -18.38
N VAL A 10 1.11 -7.88 -17.71
CA VAL A 10 1.76 -7.05 -16.69
C VAL A 10 2.36 -7.95 -15.60
N LYS A 11 1.55 -8.84 -15.00
CA LYS A 11 2.02 -9.76 -13.95
C LYS A 11 3.22 -10.60 -14.43
N ARG A 12 3.14 -11.16 -15.64
CA ARG A 12 4.24 -11.92 -16.23
C ARG A 12 5.52 -11.08 -16.38
N TYR A 13 5.42 -9.83 -16.82
CA TYR A 13 6.60 -8.96 -16.94
C TYR A 13 7.16 -8.55 -15.58
N LEU A 14 6.32 -8.38 -14.56
CA LEU A 14 6.76 -8.15 -13.18
C LEU A 14 7.52 -9.36 -12.62
N ASP A 15 7.06 -10.58 -12.90
CA ASP A 15 7.74 -11.83 -12.49
C ASP A 15 9.08 -12.01 -13.20
N GLN A 16 9.20 -11.50 -14.43
CA GLN A 16 10.44 -11.50 -15.21
C GLN A 16 11.36 -10.31 -14.89
N ASN A 17 11.00 -9.45 -13.93
CA ASN A 17 11.70 -8.22 -13.57
C ASN A 17 11.90 -7.23 -14.75
N VAL A 18 11.02 -7.28 -15.75
CA VAL A 18 11.01 -6.34 -16.90
C VAL A 18 10.12 -5.14 -16.55
N HIS A 19 10.58 -4.32 -15.61
CA HIS A 19 9.76 -3.28 -14.99
C HIS A 19 9.29 -2.20 -15.96
N ALA A 20 10.14 -1.76 -16.90
CA ALA A 20 9.77 -0.72 -17.86
C ALA A 20 8.56 -1.11 -18.73
N THR A 21 8.54 -2.35 -19.22
CA THR A 21 7.42 -2.88 -20.01
C THR A 21 6.18 -3.11 -19.15
N ALA A 22 6.37 -3.60 -17.91
CA ALA A 22 5.26 -3.79 -16.99
C ALA A 22 4.58 -2.45 -16.64
N VAL A 23 5.36 -1.40 -16.36
CA VAL A 23 4.84 -0.05 -16.08
C VAL A 23 4.07 0.48 -17.29
N PHE A 24 4.65 0.43 -18.49
CA PHE A 24 3.97 0.92 -19.71
C PHE A 24 2.63 0.22 -19.96
N LEU A 25 2.59 -1.10 -19.81
CA LEU A 25 1.35 -1.87 -19.98
C LEU A 25 0.34 -1.58 -18.88
N ALA A 26 0.79 -1.39 -17.63
CA ALA A 26 -0.07 -1.05 -16.51
C ALA A 26 -0.65 0.38 -16.62
N GLU A 27 0.14 1.36 -17.11
CA GLU A 27 -0.34 2.71 -17.41
C GLU A 27 -1.44 2.68 -18.47
N ARG A 28 -1.23 1.90 -19.53
CA ARG A 28 -2.22 1.70 -20.59
C ARG A 28 -3.50 1.03 -20.06
N LEU A 29 -3.35 0.03 -19.20
CA LEU A 29 -4.47 -0.65 -18.55
C LEU A 29 -5.32 0.31 -17.71
N VAL A 30 -4.68 1.15 -16.90
CA VAL A 30 -5.38 2.17 -16.08
C VAL A 30 -6.03 3.26 -16.93
N ALA A 31 -5.40 3.65 -18.04
CA ALA A 31 -5.97 4.61 -18.98
C ALA A 31 -7.23 4.08 -19.69
N GLU A 32 -7.32 2.77 -19.90
CA GLU A 32 -8.49 2.11 -20.49
C GLU A 32 -9.59 1.85 -19.44
N ASN A 33 -9.21 1.38 -18.24
CA ASN A 33 -10.12 1.18 -17.13
C ASN A 33 -9.42 1.48 -15.79
N SER A 34 -9.80 2.60 -15.16
CA SER A 34 -9.25 3.06 -13.88
C SER A 34 -9.92 2.37 -12.68
N SER A 35 -9.96 1.04 -12.69
CA SER A 35 -10.42 0.22 -11.56
C SER A 35 -9.37 0.21 -10.44
N GLU A 36 -9.83 -0.01 -9.21
CA GLU A 36 -8.95 -0.12 -8.03
C GLU A 36 -7.89 -1.23 -8.18
N ASP A 37 -8.26 -2.38 -8.74
CA ASP A 37 -7.33 -3.49 -8.95
C ASP A 37 -6.22 -3.13 -9.96
N ASN A 38 -6.60 -2.40 -11.03
CA ASN A 38 -5.66 -1.96 -12.06
C ASN A 38 -4.72 -0.88 -11.52
N LEU A 39 -5.23 0.03 -10.68
CA LEU A 39 -4.42 1.03 -9.97
C LEU A 39 -3.44 0.36 -9.00
N GLY A 40 -3.87 -0.66 -8.27
CA GLY A 40 -3.01 -1.46 -7.41
C GLY A 40 -1.88 -2.13 -8.18
N LEU A 41 -2.19 -2.71 -9.34
CA LEU A 41 -1.18 -3.34 -10.21
C LEU A 41 -0.18 -2.33 -10.77
N LEU A 42 -0.64 -1.13 -11.16
CA LEU A 42 0.24 -0.04 -11.60
C LEU A 42 1.13 0.45 -10.45
N ALA A 43 0.58 0.58 -9.24
CA ALA A 43 1.36 0.93 -8.06
C ALA A 43 2.42 -0.13 -7.74
N ASP A 44 2.12 -1.42 -7.84
CA ASP A 44 3.12 -2.50 -7.64
C ASP A 44 4.21 -2.45 -8.72
N ALA A 45 3.84 -2.17 -9.98
CA ALA A 45 4.80 -1.97 -11.05
C ALA A 45 5.72 -0.77 -10.79
N TYR A 46 5.17 0.35 -10.32
CA TYR A 46 5.97 1.51 -9.93
C TYR A 46 6.88 1.22 -8.74
N TYR A 47 6.38 0.54 -7.72
CA TYR A 47 7.14 0.13 -6.55
C TYR A 47 8.35 -0.72 -6.95
N ARG A 48 8.12 -1.80 -7.71
CA ARG A 48 9.18 -2.70 -8.19
C ARG A 48 10.17 -2.02 -9.14
N SER A 49 9.74 -0.98 -9.87
CA SER A 49 10.63 -0.19 -10.73
C SER A 49 11.53 0.80 -9.97
N GLY A 50 11.34 0.95 -8.65
CA GLY A 50 12.03 1.96 -7.83
C GLY A 50 11.38 3.36 -7.87
N ALA A 51 10.26 3.52 -8.57
CA ALA A 51 9.51 4.77 -8.66
C ALA A 51 8.44 4.88 -7.56
N GLY A 52 8.80 4.60 -6.31
CA GLY A 52 7.86 4.58 -5.17
C GLY A 52 7.08 5.89 -4.97
N HIS A 53 7.71 7.04 -5.24
CA HIS A 53 7.03 8.35 -5.21
C HIS A 53 5.81 8.42 -6.15
N ARG A 54 5.87 7.80 -7.33
CA ARG A 54 4.75 7.75 -8.28
C ARG A 54 3.63 6.86 -7.76
N ALA A 55 3.97 5.73 -7.17
CA ALA A 55 3.00 4.84 -6.53
C ALA A 55 2.24 5.56 -5.41
N ILE A 56 2.95 6.32 -4.57
CA ILE A 56 2.36 7.11 -3.49
C ILE A 56 1.37 8.14 -4.04
N SER A 57 1.80 9.00 -4.97
CA SER A 57 0.92 10.04 -5.52
C SER A 57 -0.29 9.47 -6.25
N LEU A 58 -0.16 8.30 -6.89
CA LEU A 58 -1.27 7.60 -7.54
C LEU A 58 -2.30 7.13 -6.52
N LEU A 59 -1.85 6.44 -5.46
CA LEU A 59 -2.73 5.86 -4.44
C LEU A 59 -3.34 6.94 -3.52
N GLU A 60 -2.59 7.98 -3.15
CA GLU A 60 -3.11 9.14 -2.39
C GLU A 60 -4.21 9.87 -3.17
N ARG A 61 -4.03 10.05 -4.48
CA ARG A 61 -5.05 10.66 -5.35
C ARG A 61 -6.31 9.80 -5.39
N HIS A 62 -6.16 8.49 -5.56
CA HIS A 62 -7.30 7.57 -5.58
C HIS A 62 -8.03 7.54 -4.22
N MET A 63 -7.27 7.49 -3.12
CA MET A 63 -7.80 7.56 -1.76
C MET A 63 -8.66 8.81 -1.55
N THR A 64 -8.17 9.96 -2.02
CA THR A 64 -8.89 11.23 -1.90
C THR A 64 -10.16 11.26 -2.76
N SER A 65 -10.12 10.69 -3.97
CA SER A 65 -11.29 10.65 -4.85
C SER A 65 -12.36 9.66 -4.41
N ASN A 66 -11.98 8.55 -3.79
CA ASN A 66 -12.86 7.42 -3.46
C ASN A 66 -13.25 7.38 -1.97
N GLN A 67 -13.44 8.56 -1.36
CA GLN A 67 -13.86 8.72 0.05
C GLN A 67 -13.00 7.95 1.07
N GLY A 68 -11.71 7.75 0.79
CA GLY A 68 -10.79 7.02 1.67
C GLY A 68 -10.88 5.50 1.59
N ILE A 69 -11.66 4.96 0.64
CA ILE A 69 -11.79 3.51 0.45
C ILE A 69 -10.62 3.02 -0.40
N LEU A 70 -9.80 2.19 0.23
CA LEU A 70 -8.72 1.44 -0.39
C LEU A 70 -8.83 0.00 0.11
N SER A 71 -8.65 -0.95 -0.80
CA SER A 71 -8.43 -2.35 -0.54
C SER A 71 -7.24 -2.51 0.40
N ALA A 72 -7.31 -3.51 1.28
CA ALA A 72 -6.25 -3.78 2.24
C ALA A 72 -4.87 -3.94 1.55
N HIS A 73 -4.85 -4.51 0.34
CA HIS A 73 -3.63 -4.65 -0.45
C HIS A 73 -3.03 -3.29 -0.86
N ASN A 74 -3.84 -2.41 -1.45
CA ASN A 74 -3.39 -1.09 -1.91
C ASN A 74 -2.99 -0.18 -0.74
N ARG A 75 -3.71 -0.28 0.39
CA ARG A 75 -3.37 0.44 1.62
C ARG A 75 -2.03 0.00 2.18
N TYR A 76 -1.77 -1.31 2.22
CA TYR A 76 -0.49 -1.85 2.63
C TYR A 76 0.65 -1.40 1.71
N LEU A 77 0.43 -1.46 0.38
CA LEU A 77 1.43 -1.03 -0.60
C LEU A 77 1.76 0.46 -0.46
N LEU A 78 0.75 1.31 -0.23
CA LEU A 78 0.94 2.73 0.05
C LEU A 78 1.79 2.94 1.30
N ALA A 79 1.45 2.27 2.40
CA ALA A 79 2.20 2.35 3.65
C ALA A 79 3.66 1.88 3.47
N LEU A 80 3.89 0.83 2.68
CA LEU A 80 5.23 0.33 2.38
C LEU A 80 6.05 1.37 1.60
N CYS A 81 5.47 1.97 0.57
CA CYS A 81 6.12 3.04 -0.19
C CYS A 81 6.43 4.26 0.71
N CYS A 82 5.50 4.66 1.59
CA CYS A 82 5.71 5.75 2.54
C CYS A 82 6.83 5.44 3.55
N PHE A 83 6.89 4.19 4.03
CA PHE A 83 7.96 3.74 4.93
C PHE A 83 9.34 3.80 4.27
N GLU A 84 9.45 3.38 3.00
CA GLU A 84 10.70 3.48 2.24
C GLU A 84 11.10 4.92 1.92
N ALA A 85 10.12 5.80 1.70
CA ALA A 85 10.32 7.24 1.53
C ALA A 85 10.60 8.00 2.85
N ASP A 86 10.73 7.30 3.98
CA ASP A 86 10.92 7.84 5.33
C ASP A 86 9.76 8.76 5.82
N ARG A 87 8.60 8.68 5.16
CA ARG A 87 7.35 9.37 5.53
C ARG A 87 6.60 8.55 6.59
N LEU A 88 7.21 8.40 7.77
CA LEU A 88 6.73 7.50 8.83
C LEU A 88 5.34 7.87 9.36
N SER A 89 5.05 9.15 9.54
CA SER A 89 3.74 9.62 10.00
C SER A 89 2.63 9.30 9.00
N ASP A 90 2.92 9.39 7.71
CA ASP A 90 1.95 9.06 6.65
C ASP A 90 1.72 7.55 6.57
N ALA A 91 2.79 6.76 6.71
CA ALA A 91 2.68 5.30 6.79
C ALA A 91 1.82 4.85 7.98
N GLU A 92 1.99 5.47 9.15
CA GLU A 92 1.16 5.19 10.33
C GLU A 92 -0.32 5.54 10.09
N ASN A 93 -0.62 6.73 9.54
CA ASN A 93 -1.98 7.17 9.25
C ASN A 93 -2.69 6.31 8.20
N VAL A 94 -1.93 5.77 7.24
CA VAL A 94 -2.47 4.86 6.22
C VAL A 94 -2.77 3.48 6.82
N LEU A 95 -1.95 2.99 7.76
CA LEU A 95 -2.16 1.70 8.43
C LEU A 95 -3.24 1.77 9.51
N ILE A 96 -3.34 2.90 10.22
CA ILE A 96 -4.32 3.17 11.27
C ILE A 96 -5.20 4.33 10.81
N PRO A 97 -6.36 4.08 10.18
CA PRO A 97 -7.30 5.15 9.86
C PRO A 97 -7.67 5.89 11.15
N SER A 98 -7.64 7.21 11.12
CA SER A 98 -7.88 8.08 12.29
C SER A 98 -9.28 7.95 12.93
N THR A 99 -10.18 7.18 12.31
CA THR A 99 -11.46 6.76 12.88
C THR A 99 -11.32 5.65 13.94
N SER A 100 -10.22 4.89 13.92
CA SER A 100 -9.88 3.83 14.88
C SER A 100 -9.29 4.40 16.18
N THR A 101 -8.62 5.56 16.10
CA THR A 101 -7.95 6.20 17.25
C THR A 101 -8.92 6.67 18.34
N ARG A 102 -10.21 6.84 18.02
CA ARG A 102 -11.24 7.22 19.01
C ARG A 102 -11.88 6.04 19.76
N ARG A 103 -11.55 4.78 19.42
CA ARG A 103 -12.21 3.60 20.00
C ARG A 103 -11.35 2.66 20.83
N SER A 104 -10.05 2.87 21.01
CA SER A 104 -9.27 2.03 21.94
C SER A 104 -8.10 2.74 22.59
N THR A 105 -8.36 3.38 23.73
CA THR A 105 -7.54 3.10 24.91
C THR A 105 -7.56 1.58 25.15
N GLY A 106 -6.44 0.88 24.96
CA GLY A 106 -6.27 -0.48 25.49
C GLY A 106 -5.99 -1.59 24.48
N GLU A 107 -6.96 -2.06 23.70
CA GLU A 107 -6.90 -3.48 23.26
C GLU A 107 -7.48 -3.77 21.86
N GLY A 108 -7.48 -2.80 20.93
CA GLY A 108 -8.20 -2.97 19.65
C GLY A 108 -7.57 -2.39 18.39
N ALA A 109 -6.45 -1.68 18.46
CA ALA A 109 -5.86 -1.02 17.29
C ALA A 109 -5.19 -1.99 16.30
N THR A 110 -4.82 -3.18 16.75
CA THR A 110 -4.11 -4.22 15.97
C THR A 110 -5.03 -5.06 15.08
N LYS A 111 -6.34 -5.12 15.38
CA LYS A 111 -7.30 -5.98 14.67
C LYS A 111 -7.75 -5.44 13.31
N ASP A 112 -7.52 -4.15 13.03
CA ASP A 112 -7.99 -3.48 11.80
C ASP A 112 -6.84 -3.15 10.83
N VAL A 113 -5.65 -3.71 11.06
CA VAL A 113 -4.46 -3.44 10.25
C VAL A 113 -4.57 -4.17 8.89
N PRO A 114 -4.41 -3.47 7.76
CA PRO A 114 -4.49 -4.09 6.44
C PRO A 114 -3.42 -5.17 6.25
N ASN A 115 -3.76 -6.27 5.56
CA ASN A 115 -2.90 -7.43 5.34
C ASN A 115 -2.48 -8.22 6.61
N GLY A 116 -3.17 -8.05 7.74
CA GLY A 116 -2.96 -8.86 8.96
C GLY A 116 -1.53 -8.78 9.48
N ALA A 117 -0.88 -9.93 9.68
CA ALA A 117 0.48 -10.02 10.23
C ALA A 117 1.53 -9.20 9.45
N ALA A 118 1.43 -9.13 8.12
CA ALA A 118 2.35 -8.35 7.31
C ALA A 118 2.20 -6.83 7.57
N GLY A 119 0.97 -6.37 7.78
CA GLY A 119 0.67 -5.00 8.16
C GLY A 119 1.10 -4.67 9.59
N LEU A 120 0.86 -5.57 10.54
CA LEU A 120 1.32 -5.43 11.94
C LEU A 120 2.84 -5.34 12.03
N TYR A 121 3.54 -6.19 11.27
CA TYR A 121 5.00 -6.13 11.18
C TYR A 121 5.49 -4.79 10.61
N LEU A 122 4.84 -4.27 9.57
CA LEU A 122 5.18 -2.96 9.00
C LEU A 122 4.91 -1.83 10.00
N LEU A 123 3.79 -1.89 10.73
CA LEU A 123 3.44 -0.93 11.77
C LEU A 123 4.46 -0.96 12.93
N GLY A 124 4.85 -2.15 13.39
CA GLY A 124 5.91 -2.31 14.40
C GLY A 124 7.24 -1.72 13.94
N ARG A 125 7.60 -1.87 12.66
CA ARG A 125 8.79 -1.21 12.08
C ARG A 125 8.67 0.31 12.06
N VAL A 126 7.50 0.85 11.74
CA VAL A 126 7.20 2.29 11.77
C VAL A 126 7.34 2.82 13.21
N HIS A 127 6.67 2.20 14.18
CA HIS A 127 6.74 2.59 15.60
C HIS A 127 8.15 2.51 16.17
N ARG A 128 8.93 1.48 15.77
CA ARG A 128 10.35 1.38 16.16
C ARG A 128 11.18 2.54 15.63
N ARG A 129 10.95 2.98 14.38
CA ARG A 129 11.62 4.18 13.82
C ARG A 129 11.13 5.48 14.46
N LEU A 130 9.89 5.53 14.91
CA LEU A 130 9.33 6.67 15.67
C LEU A 130 9.71 6.66 17.16
N HIS A 131 10.62 5.79 17.59
CA HIS A 131 11.04 5.62 18.99
C HIS A 131 9.92 5.24 19.98
N ARG A 132 8.81 4.66 19.48
CA ARG A 132 7.70 4.15 20.30
C ARG A 132 7.84 2.65 20.52
N THR A 133 8.80 2.28 21.36
CA THR A 133 9.20 0.86 21.55
C THR A 133 8.09 0.00 22.14
N ASP A 134 7.28 0.53 23.04
CA ASP A 134 6.22 -0.24 23.71
C ASP A 134 5.14 -0.68 22.72
N GLN A 135 4.68 0.27 21.87
CA GLN A 135 3.73 -0.01 20.78
C GLN A 135 4.33 -0.93 19.72
N ALA A 136 5.63 -0.82 19.44
CA ALA A 136 6.31 -1.70 18.50
C ALA A 136 6.35 -3.16 19.00
N ILE A 137 6.57 -3.37 20.31
CA ILE A 137 6.57 -4.70 20.92
C ILE A 137 5.20 -5.34 20.78
N GLU A 138 4.13 -4.62 21.13
CA GLU A 138 2.75 -5.10 20.97
C GLU A 138 2.45 -5.55 19.53
N CYS A 139 2.87 -4.76 18.54
CA CYS A 139 2.69 -5.09 17.13
C CYS A 139 3.48 -6.33 16.66
N PHE A 140 4.58 -6.68 17.33
CA PHE A 140 5.37 -7.86 16.99
C PHE A 140 4.91 -9.13 17.72
N THR A 141 4.12 -8.99 18.78
CA THR A 141 3.65 -10.11 19.61
C THR A 141 2.26 -10.62 19.23
N GLU A 142 1.46 -9.82 18.51
CA GLU A 142 0.18 -10.23 17.92
C GLU A 142 0.36 -11.14 16.68
#